data_AF-A0A357V9U5-F1
#
_entry.id   AF-A0A357V9U5-F1
#
_cell.length_a   1.000
_cell.length_b   1.000
_cell.length_c   1.000
_cell.angle_alpha   90.00
_cell.angle_beta   90.00
_cell.angle_gamma   90.00
#
_symmetry.space_group_name_H-M   'P 1'
#
loop_
_entity.id
_entity.type
_entity.pdbx_description
1 polymer ?
#
loop_
_entity_poly.entity_id
_entity_poly.type
_entity_poly.pdbx_seq_one_letter_code
_entity_poly.pdbx_strand_id
1 'polypeptide(L)' 'PNPVAVHGVQHLFHPPVGLPEWPDDDHRSKIVFITRDIGRKVIEDTFMAFVTAARRS' A
#
# COMPACT_ATOMS: atom_id res chain seq x y z
N PRO A 1 17.07 4.42 2.39
CA PRO A 1 15.91 5.08 1.76
C PRO A 1 14.85 5.32 2.83
N ASN A 2 14.24 6.50 2.88
CA ASN A 2 13.25 6.83 3.89
C ASN A 2 11.85 6.30 3.51
N PRO A 3 11.00 5.93 4.47
CA PRO A 3 9.66 5.44 4.15
C PRO A 3 8.74 6.57 3.70
N VAL A 4 7.71 6.21 2.93
CA VAL A 4 6.65 7.11 2.48
C VAL A 4 5.32 6.56 2.97
N ALA A 5 4.52 7.42 3.63
CA ALA A 5 3.17 7.13 4.05
C ALA A 5 2.16 7.61 3.00
N VAL A 6 1.20 6.75 2.66
CA VAL A 6 0.06 7.07 1.77
C VAL A 6 -1.22 6.65 2.46
N HIS A 7 -2.22 7.53 2.49
CA HIS A 7 -3.52 7.24 3.09
C HIS A 7 -4.64 7.60 2.11
N GLY A 8 -5.60 6.70 1.96
CA GLY A 8 -6.81 6.92 1.17
C GLY A 8 -8.05 6.63 2.00
N VAL A 9 -9.06 7.48 1.87
CA VAL A 9 -10.38 7.29 2.48
C VAL A 9 -11.41 7.38 1.37
N GLN A 10 -12.06 6.25 1.08
CA GLN A 10 -13.02 6.13 -0.02
C GLN A 10 -12.40 6.61 -1.35
N HIS A 11 -12.86 7.73 -1.90
CA HIS A 11 -12.39 8.31 -3.15
C HIS A 11 -11.31 9.38 -2.97
N LEU A 12 -10.98 9.74 -1.73
CA LEU A 12 -9.98 10.75 -1.41
C LEU A 12 -8.63 10.09 -1.13
N PHE A 13 -7.58 10.55 -1.81
CA PHE A 13 -6.19 10.26 -1.46
C PHE A 13 -5.55 11.49 -0.84
N HIS A 14 -4.96 11.32 0.34
CA HIS A 14 -4.08 12.33 0.90
C HIS A 14 -2.75 12.36 0.12
N PRO A 15 -2.10 13.52 0.00
CA PRO A 15 -0.77 13.61 -0.57
C PRO A 15 0.19 12.63 0.13
N PRO A 16 1.07 11.94 -0.61
CA PRO A 16 2.12 11.13 0.00
C PRO A 16 2.99 11.97 0.94
N VAL A 17 3.31 11.42 2.11
CA VAL A 17 4.16 12.07 3.11
C VAL A 17 5.43 11.26 3.30
N GLY A 18 6.59 11.86 3.07
CA GLY A 18 7.87 11.27 3.45
C GLY A 18 8.04 11.27 4.96
N LEU A 19 8.48 10.16 5.52
CA LEU A 19 8.81 10.04 6.94
C LEU A 19 10.33 10.23 7.15
N PRO A 20 10.78 10.71 8.33
CA PRO A 20 12.20 10.98 8.57
C PRO A 20 13.05 9.70 8.59
N GLU A 21 12.51 8.59 9.09
CA GLU A 21 13.20 7.30 9.22
C GLU A 21 12.20 6.13 9.33
N TRP A 22 12.72 4.91 9.30
CA TRP A 22 11.95 3.71 9.60
C TRP A 22 11.76 3.54 11.11
N PRO A 23 10.61 3.03 11.56
CA PRO A 23 10.33 2.88 12.98
C PRO A 23 11.09 1.71 13.65
N ASP A 24 11.53 0.72 12.87
CA ASP A 24 12.22 -0.49 13.30
C ASP A 24 13.05 -1.08 12.13
N ASP A 25 13.78 -2.17 12.39
CA ASP A 25 14.62 -2.87 11.38
C ASP A 25 13.79 -3.54 10.25
N ASP A 26 12.45 -3.64 10.38
CA ASP A 26 11.58 -4.24 9.37
C ASP A 26 11.17 -3.20 8.31
N HIS A 27 12.06 -2.99 7.34
CA HIS A 27 11.88 -2.03 6.24
C HIS A 27 10.94 -2.50 5.11
N ARG A 28 9.97 -3.39 5.40
CA ARG A 28 8.98 -3.85 4.40
C ARG A 28 7.82 -2.87 4.27
N SER A 29 7.27 -2.76 3.05
CA SER A 29 6.00 -2.06 2.82
C SER A 29 4.85 -2.75 3.55
N LYS A 30 4.11 -2.01 4.37
CA LYS A 30 2.92 -2.48 5.09
C LYS A 30 1.70 -1.73 4.54
N ILE A 31 0.71 -2.45 4.01
CA ILE A 31 -0.52 -1.88 3.45
C ILE A 31 -1.72 -2.42 4.22
N VAL A 32 -2.58 -1.53 4.69
CA VAL A 32 -3.80 -1.87 5.44
C VAL A 32 -5.01 -1.53 4.60
N PHE A 33 -5.83 -2.53 4.31
CA PHE A 33 -7.12 -2.36 3.64
C PHE A 33 -8.25 -2.49 4.67
N ILE A 34 -9.08 -1.46 4.76
CA ILE A 34 -10.32 -1.50 5.55
C ILE A 34 -11.46 -1.73 4.54
N THR A 35 -12.01 -2.94 4.53
CA THR A 35 -13.03 -3.35 3.55
C THR A 35 -14.38 -3.64 4.21
N ARG A 36 -15.43 -3.63 3.40
CA ARG A 36 -16.77 -4.13 3.74
C ARG A 36 -17.19 -5.09 2.64
N ASP A 37 -17.54 -6.32 2.99
CA ASP A 37 -18.00 -7.37 2.07
C ASP A 37 -17.00 -7.76 0.95
N ILE A 38 -15.72 -7.37 1.08
CA ILE A 38 -14.65 -7.78 0.17
C ILE A 38 -13.67 -8.67 0.93
N GLY A 39 -13.53 -9.91 0.46
CA GLY A 39 -12.63 -10.90 1.04
C GLY A 39 -11.16 -10.62 0.73
N ARG A 40 -10.28 -11.03 1.65
CA ARG A 40 -8.81 -10.88 1.55
C ARG A 40 -8.24 -11.35 0.22
N LYS A 41 -8.66 -12.53 -0.26
CA LYS A 41 -8.14 -13.12 -1.50
C LYS A 41 -8.33 -12.21 -2.72
N VAL A 42 -9.48 -11.54 -2.82
CA VAL A 42 -9.78 -10.62 -3.93
C VAL A 42 -8.81 -9.44 -3.93
N ILE A 43 -8.51 -8.90 -2.74
CA ILE A 43 -7.54 -7.82 -2.57
C ILE A 43 -6.13 -8.28 -2.95
N GLU A 44 -5.70 -9.44 -2.45
CA GLU A 44 -4.37 -10.01 -2.72
C GLU A 44 -4.17 -10.29 -4.21
N ASP A 45 -5.12 -10.98 -4.85
CA ASP A 45 -5.05 -11.32 -6.28
C ASP A 45 -4.95 -10.04 -7.14
N THR A 46 -5.79 -9.04 -6.84
CA THR A 46 -5.83 -7.77 -7.56
C THR A 46 -4.54 -6.98 -7.37
N PHE A 47 -4.06 -6.87 -6.13
CA PHE A 47 -2.80 -6.19 -5.83
C PHE A 47 -1.62 -6.84 -6.55
N MET A 48 -1.53 -8.16 -6.53
CA MET A 48 -0.47 -8.90 -7.21
C MET A 48 -0.53 -8.76 -8.73
N ALA A 49 -1.73 -8.69 -9.32
CA ALA A 49 -1.89 -8.41 -10.75
C ALA A 49 -1.30 -7.03 -11.12
N PHE A 50 -1.61 -5.99 -10.33
CA PHE A 50 -1.07 -4.65 -10.57
C PHE A 50 0.45 -4.57 -10.39
N VAL A 51 1.00 -5.16 -9.32
CA VAL A 51 2.45 -5.20 -9.09
C VAL A 51 3.17 -5.92 -10.24
N THR A 52 2.59 -7.02 -10.73
CA THR A 52 3.15 -7.76 -11.86
C THR A 52 3.13 -6.92 -13.13
N ALA A 53 2.04 -6.19 -13.40
CA ALA A 53 1.95 -5.31 -14.56
C ALA A 53 2.97 -4.17 -14.50
N ALA A 54 3.09 -3.49 -13.36
CA ALA A 54 4.04 -2.39 -13.15
C ALA A 54 5.51 -2.79 -13.27
N ARG A 55 5.83 -4.08 -13.05
CA ARG A 55 7.18 -4.62 -13.25
C ARG A 55 7.53 -4.91 -14.71
N ARG A 56 6.54 -4.96 -15.60
CA ARG A 56 6.72 -5.25 -17.03
C ARG A 56 6.82 -4.00 -17.90
N SER A 57 6.56 -2.84 -17.33
CA SER A 57 6.69 -1.50 -17.94
C SER A 57 8.00 -0.84 -17.55
#